data_AF-A0A7L4ZEU5-F1
#
_entry.id   AF-A0A7L4ZEU5-F1
#
_cell.length_a   1.000
_cell.length_b   1.000
_cell.length_c   1.000
_cell.angle_alpha   90.00
_cell.angle_beta   90.00
_cell.angle_gamma   90.00
#
_symmetry.space_group_name_H-M   'P 1'
#
loop_
_entity.id
_entity.type
_entity.pdbx_description
1 polymer ?
#
loop_
_entity_poly.entity_id
_entity_poly.type
_entity_poly.pdbx_seq_one_letter_code
_entity_poly.pdbx_strand_id
1 'polypeptide(L)' 'MIRLERAAEEARAQLADLTGREYEAQWRRWRKAAEAMQAAVTAHADAIAGNRYEVERAVKTAARHDRGAAGE' A
#
# COMPACT_ATOMS: atom_id res chain seq x y z
N MET A 1 5.88 -5.92 -2.40
CA MET A 1 5.35 -4.54 -2.43
C MET A 1 3.85 -4.53 -2.75
N ILE A 2 3.41 -5.11 -3.87
CA ILE A 2 1.99 -5.14 -4.29
C ILE A 2 1.04 -5.71 -3.23
N ARG A 3 1.37 -6.85 -2.61
CA ARG A 3 0.56 -7.45 -1.53
C ARG A 3 0.43 -6.55 -0.29
N LEU A 4 1.46 -5.75 0.01
CA LEU A 4 1.44 -4.82 1.15
C LEU A 4 0.55 -3.61 0.86
N GLU A 5 0.60 -3.09 -0.37
CA GLU A 5 -0.27 -1.99 -0.78
C GLU A 5 -1.74 -2.41 -0.88
N ARG A 6 -2.01 -3.62 -1.37
CA ARG A 6 -3.37 -4.20 -1.34
C ARG A 6 -3.91 -4.28 0.10
N ALA A 7 -3.12 -4.81 1.03
CA ALA A 7 -3.51 -4.88 2.44
C ALA A 7 -3.74 -3.49 3.05
N ALA A 8 -2.98 -2.48 2.63
CA ALA A 8 -3.17 -1.10 3.06
C ALA A 8 -4.48 -0.50 2.52
N GLU A 9 -4.81 -0.69 1.24
CA GLU A 9 -6.05 -0.16 0.65
C GLU A 9 -7.30 -0.86 1.21
N GLU A 10 -7.27 -2.18 1.44
CA GLU A 10 -8.37 -2.90 2.09
C GLU A 10 -8.56 -2.48 3.56
N ALA A 11 -7.47 -2.26 4.30
CA ALA A 11 -7.54 -1.71 5.65
C ALA A 11 -8.09 -0.28 5.68
N ARG A 12 -7.76 0.53 4.67
CA ARG A 12 -8.29 1.90 4.51
C ARG A 12 -9.77 1.92 4.17
N ALA A 13 -10.24 0.98 3.35
CA ALA A 13 -11.66 0.82 3.05
C ALA A 13 -12.46 0.42 4.31
N GLN A 14 -11.92 -0.48 5.13
CA GLN A 14 -12.52 -0.88 6.41
C GLN A 14 -12.50 0.24 7.46
N LEU A 15 -11.49 1.13 7.42
CA LEU A 15 -11.44 2.31 8.28
C LEU A 15 -12.58 3.31 8.05
N ALA A 16 -13.23 3.30 6.88
CA ALA A 16 -14.33 4.22 6.58
C ALA A 16 -15.61 3.94 7.39
N ASP A 17 -15.76 2.71 7.90
CA ASP A 17 -16.94 2.27 8.68
C ASP A 17 -16.65 2.22 10.20
N LEU A 18 -15.39 2.37 10.61
CA LEU A 18 -14.95 2.28 12.00
C LEU A 18 -14.87 3.66 12.67
N THR A 19 -15.29 3.76 13.94
CA THR A 19 -15.14 4.97 14.76
C THR A 19 -14.49 4.66 16.11
N GLY A 20 -13.88 5.67 16.75
CA GLY A 20 -13.29 5.54 18.09
C GLY A 20 -12.05 4.63 18.14
N ARG A 21 -11.99 3.74 19.15
CA ARG A 21 -10.78 2.94 19.43
C ARG A 21 -10.45 1.89 18.37
N GLU A 22 -11.46 1.37 17.67
CA GLU A 22 -11.25 0.41 16.57
C GLU A 22 -10.65 1.09 15.34
N TYR A 23 -11.07 2.32 15.06
CA TYR A 23 -10.44 3.18 14.06
C TYR A 23 -8.96 3.41 14.39
N GLU A 24 -8.62 3.78 15.62
CA GLU A 24 -7.21 4.00 16.00
C GLU A 24 -6.33 2.73 15.91
N ALA A 25 -6.89 1.57 16.26
CA ALA A 25 -6.18 0.30 16.14
C ALA A 25 -5.93 -0.07 14.67
N GLN A 26 -6.95 0.06 13.84
CA GLN A 26 -6.86 -0.22 12.41
C GLN A 26 -5.99 0.81 11.67
N TRP A 27 -6.02 2.07 12.10
CA TRP A 27 -5.18 3.15 11.56
C TRP A 27 -3.70 2.94 11.89
N ARG A 28 -3.38 2.49 13.10
CA ARG A 28 -1.98 2.13 13.45
C ARG A 28 -1.46 0.96 12.61
N ARG A 29 -2.31 -0.05 12.36
CA ARG A 29 -1.96 -1.17 11.46
C ARG A 29 -1.71 -0.69 10.04
N TRP A 30 -2.60 0.17 9.52
CA TRP A 30 -2.44 0.78 8.21
C TRP A 30 -1.16 1.61 8.11
N ARG A 31 -0.89 2.46 9.10
CA ARG A 31 0.31 3.32 9.13
C ARG A 31 1.59 2.49 9.10
N LYS A 32 1.68 1.44 9.91
CA LYS A 32 2.85 0.55 9.93
C LYS A 32 3.08 -0.15 8.57
N ALA A 33 1.99 -0.58 7.92
CA ALA A 33 2.07 -1.17 6.58
C ALA A 33 2.51 -0.13 5.53
N ALA A 34 2.02 1.11 5.61
CA ALA A 34 2.41 2.21 4.74
C ALA A 34 3.90 2.59 4.92
N GLU A 35 4.40 2.63 6.16
CA GLU A 35 5.82 2.88 6.45
C GLU A 35 6.71 1.79 5.85
N ALA A 36 6.34 0.51 6.03
CA ALA A 36 7.08 -0.61 5.45
C ALA A 36 7.08 -0.57 3.91
N MET A 37 5.96 -0.16 3.29
CA MET A 37 5.87 0.04 1.86
C MET A 37 6.80 1.17 1.40
N GLN A 38 6.78 2.34 2.05
CA GLN A 38 7.66 3.45 1.68
C GLN A 38 9.15 3.11 1.84
N ALA A 39 9.51 2.36 2.88
CA ALA A 39 10.88 1.86 3.05
C ALA A 39 11.27 0.92 1.89
N ALA A 40 10.39 -0.01 1.51
CA ALA A 40 10.64 -0.92 0.40
C ALA A 40 10.74 -0.19 -0.96
N VAL A 41 9.88 0.81 -1.21
CA VAL A 41 9.94 1.65 -2.42
C VAL A 41 11.25 2.43 -2.47
N THR A 42 11.67 3.00 -1.33
CA THR A 42 12.93 3.77 -1.24
C THR A 42 14.13 2.87 -1.49
N ALA A 43 14.19 1.69 -0.86
CA ALA A 43 15.27 0.73 -1.07
C ALA A 43 15.30 0.19 -2.50
N HIS A 44 14.14 -0.04 -3.13
CA HIS A 44 14.07 -0.48 -4.51
C HIS A 44 14.50 0.62 -5.48
N ALA A 45 14.08 1.86 -5.26
CA ALA A 45 14.48 3.01 -6.07
C ALA A 45 15.99 3.26 -6.00
N ASP A 46 16.60 3.16 -4.82
CA ASP A 46 18.04 3.23 -4.63
C ASP A 46 18.77 2.10 -5.39
N ALA A 47 18.30 0.86 -5.24
CA ALA A 47 18.90 -0.30 -5.89
C ALA A 47 18.89 -0.24 -7.44
N ILE A 48 17.88 0.40 -8.03
CA ILE A 48 17.77 0.56 -9.49
C ILE A 48 18.25 1.93 -9.98
N ALA A 49 18.80 2.77 -9.10
CA ALA A 49 19.12 4.18 -9.36
C ALA A 49 17.95 4.94 -10.04
N GLY A 50 16.72 4.58 -9.67
CA GLY A 50 15.49 5.04 -10.29
C GLY A 50 14.75 6.07 -9.43
N ASN A 51 13.73 6.68 -10.02
CA ASN A 51 12.90 7.65 -9.32
C ASN A 51 11.92 6.93 -8.37
N ARG A 52 12.03 7.20 -7.06
CA ARG A 52 11.11 6.71 -6.02
C ARG A 52 9.63 6.93 -6.37
N TYR A 53 9.32 8.05 -7.00
CA TYR A 53 7.95 8.38 -7.42
C TYR A 53 7.41 7.41 -8.47
N GLU A 54 8.22 7.04 -9.47
CA GLU A 54 7.83 6.10 -10.52
C GLU A 54 7.62 4.69 -9.97
N VAL A 55 8.49 4.26 -9.03
CA VAL A 55 8.35 2.98 -8.33
C VAL A 55 7.07 2.97 -7.50
N GLU A 56 6.79 4.02 -6.72
CA GLU A 56 5.55 4.11 -5.93
C GLU A 56 4.31 4.10 -6.83
N ARG A 57 4.35 4.83 -7.94
CA ARG A 57 3.24 4.89 -8.91
C ARG A 57 2.99 3.54 -9.57
N ALA A 58 4.05 2.80 -9.90
CA ALA A 58 3.96 1.46 -10.48
C ALA A 58 3.35 0.46 -9.47
N VAL A 59 3.79 0.49 -8.21
CA VAL A 59 3.21 -0.37 -7.16
C VAL A 59 1.74 -0.04 -6.92
N LYS A 60 1.37 1.25 -6.89
CA LYS A 60 -0.03 1.71 -6.72
C LYS A 60 -0.92 1.28 -7.86
N THR A 61 -0.42 1.43 -9.08
CA THR A 61 -1.13 1.01 -10.28
C THR A 61 -1.33 -0.50 -10.27
N ALA A 62 -0.28 -1.27 -9.96
CA ALA A 62 -0.36 -2.72 -9.87
C ALA A 62 -1.33 -3.18 -8.77
N ALA A 63 -1.30 -2.56 -7.58
CA ALA A 63 -2.22 -2.90 -6.48
C ALA A 63 -3.69 -2.59 -6.82
N ARG A 64 -3.96 -1.53 -7.60
CA ARG A 64 -5.31 -1.21 -8.11
C ARG A 64 -5.76 -2.14 -9.24
N HIS A 65 -4.85 -2.51 -10.15
CA HIS A 65 -5.16 -3.38 -11.29
C HIS A 65 -5.18 -4.88 -10.96
N ASP A 66 -4.57 -5.31 -9.86
CA ASP A 66 -4.68 -6.68 -9.35
C ASP A 66 -6.14 -7.02 -8.92
N ARG A 67 -7.04 -6.03 -8.89
CA ARG A 67 -8.50 -6.23 -8.77
C ARG A 67 -9.18 -6.60 -10.09
N GLY A 68 -8.43 -6.73 -11.19
CA GLY A 68 -8.93 -7.04 -12.54
C GLY A 68 -8.08 -8.03 -13.33
N ALA A 69 -7.23 -8.85 -12.69
CA ALA A 69 -6.57 -9.99 -13.33
C ALA A 69 -7.14 -11.32 -12.81
N ALA A 70 -8.47 -11.43 -12.96
CA ALA A 70 -9.18 -12.68 -13.18
C ALA A 70 -9.99 -12.44 -14.47
N GLY A 71 -9.40 -12.80 -15.62
CA GLY A 71 -9.83 -12.46 -16.98
C GLY A 71 -9.00 -11.29 -17.51
N GLU A 72 -8.17 -11.40 -18.55
CA GLU A 72 -8.03 -12.36 -19.66
C GLU A 72 -6.56 -12.42 -20.10
#